data_AF-A0A7J2GYV7-F1
#
_entry.id   AF-A0A7J2GYV7-F1
#
_cell.length_a   1.000
_cell.length_b   1.000
_cell.length_c   1.000
_cell.angle_alpha   90.00
_cell.angle_beta   90.00
_cell.angle_gamma   90.00
#
_symmetry.space_group_name_H-M   'P 1'
#
loop_
_entity.id
_entity.type
_entity.pdbx_description
1 polymer ?
#
loop_
_entity_poly.entity_id
_entity_poly.type
_entity_poly.pdbx_seq_one_letter_code
_entity_poly.pdbx_strand_id
1 'polypeptide(L)'
;MSSKLFEQAKESMMKAVENSGEVIFDHHGVREENFKEKNPIFETGKVKTAAEFLGKENLLLEAWRKKLYQGMKVDVRGYFASLKR
;
A
#
# COMPACT_ATOMS: atom_id res chain seq x y z
N MET A 1 -11.73 15.11 13.04
CA MET A 1 -12.49 15.33 11.79
C MET A 1 -13.94 14.96 12.04
N SER A 2 -14.90 15.69 11.46
CA SER A 2 -16.32 15.29 11.48
C SER A 2 -16.47 13.96 10.73
N SER A 3 -17.23 13.01 11.28
CA SER A 3 -17.50 11.69 10.66
C SER A 3 -18.02 11.82 9.22
N LYS A 4 -18.82 12.85 8.97
CA LYS A 4 -19.37 13.14 7.63
C LYS A 4 -18.28 13.45 6.59
N LEU A 5 -17.25 14.20 6.96
CA LEU A 5 -16.15 14.54 6.04
C LEU A 5 -15.30 13.32 5.72
N PHE A 6 -15.12 12.42 6.69
CA PHE A 6 -14.38 11.18 6.49
C PHE A 6 -15.10 10.25 5.50
N GLU A 7 -16.42 10.04 5.67
CA GLU A 7 -17.21 9.23 4.74
C GLU A 7 -17.24 9.84 3.33
N GLN A 8 -17.39 11.17 3.22
CA GLN A 8 -17.32 11.86 1.93
C GLN A 8 -15.97 11.69 1.24
N ALA A 9 -14.86 11.73 2.00
CA ALA A 9 -13.53 11.50 1.45
C ALA A 9 -13.38 10.05 0.94
N LYS A 10 -13.91 9.07 1.68
CA LYS A 10 -13.91 7.66 1.28
C LYS A 10 -14.70 7.44 -0.01
N GLU A 11 -15.91 7.97 -0.10
CA GLU A 11 -16.74 7.90 -1.31
C GLU A 11 -16.04 8.55 -2.53
N SER A 12 -15.43 9.71 -2.32
CA SER A 12 -14.72 10.43 -3.38
C SER A 12 -13.50 9.64 -3.86
N MET A 13 -12.77 9.01 -2.94
CA MET A 13 -11.63 8.14 -3.25
C MET A 13 -12.06 6.90 -4.04
N MET A 14 -13.16 6.24 -3.65
CA MET A 14 -13.71 5.10 -4.40
C MET A 14 -14.06 5.51 -5.84
N LYS A 15 -14.78 6.62 -6.02
CA LYS A 15 -15.13 7.14 -7.35
C LYS A 15 -13.90 7.46 -8.18
N ALA A 16 -12.86 8.04 -7.59
CA ALA A 16 -11.62 8.34 -8.30
C ALA A 16 -10.94 7.04 -8.80
N VAL A 17 -10.90 6.00 -7.97
CA VAL A 17 -10.33 4.69 -8.35
C VAL A 17 -11.16 4.01 -9.45
N GLU A 18 -12.49 4.02 -9.32
CA GLU A 18 -13.39 3.41 -10.32
C GLU A 18 -13.22 4.02 -11.71
N ASN A 19 -13.09 5.35 -11.77
CA ASN A 19 -12.91 6.13 -13.00
C ASN A 19 -11.46 6.18 -13.49
N SER A 20 -10.53 5.52 -12.80
CA SER A 20 -9.13 5.41 -13.21
C SER A 20 -8.84 4.05 -13.87
N GLY A 21 -7.71 4.01 -14.59
CA GLY A 21 -7.11 2.76 -15.06
C GLY A 21 -6.46 2.00 -13.89
N GLU A 22 -5.14 1.84 -13.94
CA GLU A 22 -4.37 1.31 -12.81
C GLU A 22 -3.96 2.45 -11.86
N VAL A 23 -4.10 2.23 -10.56
CA VAL A 23 -3.85 3.24 -9.51
C VAL A 23 -2.69 2.78 -8.64
N ILE A 24 -1.70 3.66 -8.45
CA ILE A 24 -0.63 3.46 -7.49
C ILE A 24 -1.01 4.13 -6.17
N PHE A 25 -1.09 3.35 -5.10
CA PHE A 25 -1.39 3.80 -3.74
C PHE A 25 -0.17 3.63 -2.84
N ASP A 26 0.41 4.74 -2.38
CA ASP A 26 1.68 4.74 -1.64
C ASP A 26 1.76 5.86 -0.58
N HIS A 27 2.95 6.06 -0.02
CA HIS A 27 3.37 7.07 0.94
C HIS A 27 2.85 6.86 2.37
N HIS A 28 1.69 7.40 2.71
CA HIS A 28 1.14 7.27 4.07
C HIS A 28 0.14 6.14 4.17
N GLY A 29 -0.51 5.79 3.06
CA GLY A 29 -1.49 4.72 3.03
C GLY A 29 -0.89 3.33 3.31
N VAL A 30 0.40 3.13 3.07
CA VAL A 30 1.09 1.83 3.23
C VAL A 30 1.86 1.69 4.55
N ARG A 31 1.71 2.65 5.48
CA ARG A 31 2.39 2.66 6.78
C ARG A 31 1.74 1.78 7.85
N GLU A 32 0.61 1.19 7.53
CA GLU A 32 -0.07 0.23 8.39
C GLU A 32 0.12 -1.17 7.83
N GLU A 33 0.40 -2.16 8.69
CA GLU A 33 0.68 -3.53 8.23
C GLU A 33 -0.52 -4.13 7.46
N ASN A 34 -1.74 -3.79 7.87
CA ASN A 34 -2.97 -4.27 7.25
C ASN A 34 -3.67 -3.20 6.40
N PHE A 35 -2.91 -2.30 5.76
CA PHE A 35 -3.49 -1.22 4.97
C PHE A 35 -4.46 -1.71 3.88
N LYS A 36 -4.22 -2.87 3.26
CA LYS A 36 -5.11 -3.41 2.23
C LYS A 36 -6.48 -3.78 2.78
N GLU A 37 -6.52 -4.44 3.93
CA GLU A 37 -7.76 -4.85 4.61
C GLU A 37 -8.60 -3.64 5.04
N LYS A 38 -7.93 -2.53 5.39
CA LYS A 38 -8.59 -1.30 5.85
C LYS A 38 -9.09 -0.41 4.72
N ASN A 39 -8.65 -0.63 3.50
CA ASN A 39 -8.92 0.25 2.38
C ASN A 39 -9.69 -0.51 1.28
N PRO A 40 -11.03 -0.36 1.18
CA PRO A 40 -11.86 -1.13 0.25
C PRO A 40 -11.51 -0.90 -1.23
N ILE A 41 -10.78 0.17 -1.55
CA ILE A 41 -10.25 0.41 -2.90
C ILE A 41 -9.38 -0.75 -3.43
N PHE A 42 -8.74 -1.53 -2.55
CA PHE A 42 -7.92 -2.67 -2.95
C PHE A 42 -8.75 -3.86 -3.48
N GLU A 43 -10.04 -3.94 -3.12
CA GLU A 43 -10.95 -4.98 -3.62
C GLU A 43 -11.25 -4.80 -5.12
N THR A 44 -11.03 -3.61 -5.67
CA THR A 44 -11.26 -3.31 -7.09
C THR A 44 -10.28 -4.01 -8.03
N GLY A 45 -9.14 -4.52 -7.52
CA GLY A 45 -8.05 -5.08 -8.32
C GLY A 45 -7.26 -4.06 -9.14
N LYS A 46 -7.71 -2.79 -9.20
CA LYS A 46 -7.05 -1.70 -9.93
C LYS A 46 -5.96 -1.01 -9.13
N VAL A 47 -5.93 -1.22 -7.82
CA VAL A 47 -5.03 -0.53 -6.89
C VAL A 47 -3.85 -1.42 -6.55
N LYS A 48 -2.65 -0.89 -6.77
CA LYS A 48 -1.36 -1.53 -6.45
C LYS A 48 -0.49 -0.58 -5.66
N THR A 49 0.41 -1.10 -4.84
CA THR A 49 1.57 -0.33 -4.35
C THR A 49 2.57 -0.08 -5.49
N ALA A 50 3.52 0.83 -5.31
CA ALA A 50 4.57 1.04 -6.32
C ALA A 50 5.38 -0.24 -6.58
N ALA A 51 5.61 -1.06 -5.55
CA ALA A 51 6.28 -2.36 -5.71
C ALA A 51 5.45 -3.31 -6.60
N GLU A 52 4.15 -3.42 -6.34
CA GLU A 52 3.26 -4.34 -7.05
C GLU A 52 3.02 -3.93 -8.50
N PHE A 53 2.98 -2.62 -8.76
CA PHE A 53 2.97 -2.09 -10.12
C PHE A 53 4.19 -2.60 -10.93
N LEU A 54 5.35 -2.71 -10.28
CA LEU A 54 6.57 -3.26 -10.87
C LEU A 54 6.63 -4.81 -10.85
N GLY A 55 5.53 -5.47 -10.48
CA GLY A 55 5.46 -6.93 -10.34
C GLY A 55 6.25 -7.47 -9.15
N LYS A 56 6.49 -6.63 -8.14
CA LYS A 56 7.29 -6.94 -6.95
C LYS A 56 6.37 -6.96 -5.71
N GLU A 57 6.63 -7.83 -4.75
CA GLU A 57 5.88 -7.85 -3.49
C GLU A 57 6.21 -6.62 -2.63
N ASN A 58 5.23 -6.05 -1.92
CA ASN A 58 5.48 -4.93 -1.01
C ASN A 58 6.17 -5.41 0.28
N LEU A 59 7.42 -5.02 0.52
CA LEU A 59 8.23 -5.40 1.68
C LEU A 59 7.82 -4.75 3.02
N LEU A 60 6.70 -4.02 3.08
CA LEU A 60 6.14 -3.37 4.28
C LEU A 60 7.16 -2.51 5.07
N LEU A 61 8.20 -1.98 4.41
CA LEU A 61 9.29 -1.26 5.08
C LEU A 61 8.78 -0.02 5.83
N GLU A 62 7.83 0.71 5.25
CA GLU A 62 7.19 1.88 5.88
C GLU A 62 6.35 1.50 7.12
N ALA A 63 5.66 0.35 7.06
CA ALA A 63 4.88 -0.17 8.17
C ALA A 63 5.78 -0.63 9.32
N TRP A 64 6.90 -1.28 8.99
CA TRP A 64 7.87 -1.77 9.96
C TRP A 64 8.93 -0.76 10.38
N ARG A 65 8.87 0.50 9.94
CA ARG A 65 9.91 1.51 10.24
C ARG A 65 10.40 1.51 11.68
N LYS A 66 9.48 1.46 12.67
CA LYS A 66 9.82 1.43 14.10
C LYS A 66 10.60 0.16 14.48
N LYS A 67 10.12 -1.00 14.02
CA LYS A 67 10.75 -2.30 14.26
C LYS A 67 12.13 -2.37 13.58
N LEU A 68 12.25 -1.84 12.37
CA LEU A 68 13.52 -1.72 11.63
C LEU A 68 14.52 -0.85 12.40
N TYR A 69 14.09 0.31 12.90
CA TYR A 69 14.92 1.16 13.76
C TYR A 69 15.37 0.45 15.05
N GLN A 70 14.56 -0.46 15.58
CA GLN A 70 14.87 -1.27 16.76
C GLN A 70 15.72 -2.52 16.46
N GLY A 71 16.14 -2.72 15.21
CA GLY A 71 17.05 -3.79 14.82
C GLY A 71 16.41 -5.00 14.15
N MET A 72 15.10 -4.97 13.85
CA MET A 72 14.49 -5.96 12.96
C MET A 72 15.26 -5.98 11.63
N LYS A 73 15.58 -7.19 11.16
CA LYS A 73 16.22 -7.39 9.87
C LYS A 73 15.19 -7.86 8.86
N VAL A 74 15.20 -7.23 7.69
CA VAL A 74 14.45 -7.67 6.51
C VAL A 74 15.49 -8.01 5.45
N ASP A 75 15.38 -9.19 4.84
CA ASP A 75 16.32 -9.64 3.81
C ASP A 75 16.02 -8.98 2.46
N VAL A 76 16.34 -7.70 2.36
CA VAL A 76 16.18 -6.90 1.14
C VAL A 76 17.05 -7.46 -0.01
N ARG A 77 18.21 -8.03 0.32
CA ARG A 77 19.14 -8.56 -0.69
C ARG A 77 18.63 -9.85 -1.30
N GLY A 78 18.23 -10.82 -0.47
CA GLY A 78 17.62 -12.07 -0.93
C GLY A 78 16.33 -11.82 -1.69
N TYR A 79 15.52 -10.85 -1.23
CA TYR A 79 14.36 -10.38 -1.96
C TYR A 79 14.72 -9.89 -3.37
N PHE A 80 15.64 -8.94 -3.53
CA PHE A 80 16.01 -8.47 -4.88
C PHE A 80 16.74 -9.53 -5.72
N ALA A 81 17.44 -10.48 -5.09
CA ALA A 81 18.08 -11.59 -5.80
C ALA A 81 17.04 -12.56 -6.40
N SER A 82 15.94 -12.82 -5.69
CA SER A 82 14.86 -13.68 -6.21
C SER A 82 14.16 -13.10 -7.44
N LEU A 83 14.22 -11.76 -7.59
CA LEU A 83 13.59 -11.00 -8.66
C LEU A 83 14.37 -10.94 -9.97
N LYS A 84 15.64 -11.40 -10.01
CA LYS A 84 16.52 -11.41 -11.19
C LYS A 84 16.42 -12.68 -12.04
N ARG A 85 15.30 -13.40 -11.96
CA ARG A 85 15.03 -14.59 -12.78
C ARG A 85 14.51 -14.23 -14.15
#